data_AF-A0A967JXI8-F1
#
_entry.id   AF-A0A967JXI8-F1
#
_cell.length_a   1.000
_cell.length_b   1.000
_cell.length_c   1.000
_cell.angle_alpha   90.00
_cell.angle_beta   90.00
_cell.angle_gamma   90.00
#
_symmetry.space_group_name_H-M   'P 1'
#
loop_
_entity.id
_entity.type
_entity.pdbx_description
1 polymer ?
#
loop_
_entity_poly.entity_id
_entity_poly.type
_entity_poly.pdbx_seq_one_letter_code
_entity_poly.pdbx_strand_id
1 'polypeptide(L)'
;RPESRAGGARAAVLPEVPDITVRRDEQMRWLVMRAEPEAVWPKVRDFWIDQGFELTETNARVGVLQTDWAEDRAEIPAGGIGKLLGKLYSASFRDKYRTRLERGSSPGTTEIYVAHRGLREVITEGGGTETVQTGWETRPSDPGLEAEMLARLMVSLGAEDSKSQARERVAGAEPRPPRARLIDADGAPALELDERFARAWRITGLALDRGGFTVEDRNRDQGVYYVRYRPAPAAKRGGFLSSLAFWRDNAGQDEAKRYQIALVSAGEETRVVVREPSGERSASETARRILRLLHEELR
;
A
#
# COMPACT_ATOMS: atom_id res chain seq x y z
N ARG A 1 46.04 37.40 28.41
CA ARG A 1 44.77 37.62 27.69
C ARG A 1 44.58 36.41 26.78
N PRO A 2 43.77 35.39 27.13
CA PRO A 2 43.68 34.18 26.34
C PRO A 2 42.63 34.31 25.24
N GLU A 3 42.93 33.69 24.11
CA GLU A 3 42.10 33.60 22.91
C GLU A 3 40.90 32.69 23.18
N SER A 4 39.69 33.22 22.99
CA SER A 4 38.45 32.46 23.05
C SER A 4 38.22 31.74 21.71
N ARG A 5 38.33 30.40 21.74
CA ARG A 5 37.86 29.49 20.69
C ARG A 5 36.38 29.74 20.40
N ALA A 6 36.05 30.08 19.15
CA ALA A 6 34.70 30.00 18.64
C ALA A 6 34.29 28.53 18.53
N GLY A 7 33.47 28.05 19.47
CA GLY A 7 32.76 26.80 19.34
C GLY A 7 31.69 26.95 18.25
N GLY A 8 31.84 26.22 17.15
CA GLY A 8 30.80 26.09 16.14
C GLY A 8 29.58 25.43 16.76
N ALA A 9 28.53 26.22 17.00
CA ALA A 9 27.21 25.69 17.27
C ALA A 9 26.76 24.92 16.02
N ARG A 10 26.68 23.58 16.12
CA ARG A 10 25.93 22.78 15.16
C ARG A 10 24.50 23.34 15.15
N ALA A 11 24.11 23.93 14.02
CA ALA A 11 22.73 24.28 13.76
C ALA A 11 21.87 23.06 14.06
N ALA A 12 20.86 23.21 14.91
CA ALA A 12 19.84 22.19 15.11
C ALA A 12 19.11 22.05 13.77
N VAL A 13 19.45 20.99 13.03
CA VAL A 13 18.86 20.69 11.72
C VAL A 13 17.53 20.01 12.00
N LEU A 14 16.44 20.66 11.58
CA LEU A 14 15.02 20.24 11.57
C LEU A 14 14.19 20.66 12.80
N PRO A 15 13.21 21.58 12.65
CA PRO A 15 12.17 21.77 13.66
C PRO A 15 11.29 20.51 13.76
N GLU A 16 10.88 20.17 14.97
CA GLU A 16 9.88 19.12 15.23
C GLU A 16 8.49 19.67 14.87
N VAL A 17 7.72 18.94 14.08
CA VAL A 17 6.30 19.24 13.88
C VAL A 17 5.57 18.76 15.14
N PRO A 18 4.91 19.64 15.91
CA PRO A 18 4.44 19.29 17.26
C PRO A 18 3.50 18.06 17.30
N ASP A 19 2.73 17.86 16.23
CA ASP A 19 1.63 16.88 16.22
C ASP A 19 1.79 15.73 15.22
N ILE A 20 2.85 15.72 14.38
CA ILE A 20 3.05 14.68 13.35
C ILE A 20 4.47 14.14 13.40
N THR A 21 4.60 12.83 13.61
CA THR A 21 5.87 12.11 13.57
C THR A 21 5.89 11.12 12.42
N VAL A 22 6.95 11.11 11.62
CA VAL A 22 7.17 10.02 10.65
C VAL A 22 7.78 8.83 11.38
N ARG A 23 7.13 7.67 11.27
CA ARG A 23 7.69 6.40 11.72
C ARG A 23 8.16 5.60 10.52
N ARG A 24 9.23 4.86 10.75
CA ARG A 24 9.90 4.04 9.74
C ARG A 24 10.21 2.69 10.34
N ASP A 25 9.95 1.65 9.58
CA ASP A 25 10.24 0.28 9.97
C ASP A 25 10.56 -0.52 8.72
N GLU A 26 11.86 -0.64 8.43
CA GLU A 26 12.42 -1.20 7.19
C GLU A 26 11.75 -0.68 5.91
N GLN A 27 10.74 -1.37 5.39
CA GLN A 27 10.02 -0.99 4.15
C GLN A 27 8.80 -0.11 4.39
N MET A 28 8.34 -0.01 5.64
CA MET A 28 7.13 0.71 5.98
C MET A 28 7.44 2.12 6.45
N ARG A 29 6.62 3.05 5.98
CA ARG A 29 6.60 4.43 6.42
C ARG A 29 5.16 4.78 6.72
N TRP A 30 4.95 5.45 7.83
CA TRP A 30 3.61 5.91 8.22
C TRP A 30 3.74 7.19 9.04
N LEU A 31 2.68 7.97 9.04
CA LEU A 31 2.58 9.14 9.91
C LEU A 31 1.93 8.71 11.22
N VAL A 32 2.42 9.24 12.33
CA VAL A 32 1.75 9.20 13.63
C VAL A 32 1.30 10.61 13.94
N MET A 33 -0.02 10.82 13.98
CA MET A 33 -0.62 12.09 14.32
C MET A 33 -1.15 12.07 15.75
N ARG A 34 -0.91 13.12 16.53
CA ARG A 34 -1.45 13.29 17.89
C ARG A 34 -2.90 13.77 17.86
N ALA A 35 -3.79 12.93 17.33
CA ALA A 35 -5.23 13.16 17.34
C ALA A 35 -5.99 11.83 17.22
N GLU A 36 -7.24 11.83 17.64
CA GLU A 36 -8.16 10.69 17.47
C GLU A 36 -8.56 10.51 15.99
N PRO A 37 -8.78 9.27 15.51
CA PRO A 37 -9.10 8.99 14.11
C PRO A 37 -10.26 9.81 13.56
N GLU A 38 -11.27 10.11 14.38
CA GLU A 38 -12.45 10.90 14.02
C GLU A 38 -12.09 12.34 13.60
N ALA A 39 -11.01 12.90 14.17
CA ALA A 39 -10.50 14.22 13.80
C ALA A 39 -9.52 14.18 12.61
N VAL A 40 -8.82 13.06 12.42
CA VAL A 40 -7.84 12.88 11.34
C VAL A 40 -8.52 12.51 10.02
N TRP A 41 -9.56 11.67 10.09
CA TRP A 41 -10.29 11.13 8.95
C TRP A 41 -10.73 12.18 7.91
N PRO A 42 -11.48 13.24 8.26
CA PRO A 42 -11.90 14.24 7.28
C PRO A 42 -10.71 14.93 6.62
N LYS A 43 -9.62 15.22 7.37
CA LYS A 43 -8.42 15.86 6.83
C LYS A 43 -7.74 15.01 5.75
N VAL A 44 -7.63 13.70 5.99
CA VAL A 44 -7.03 12.77 5.02
C VAL A 44 -7.91 12.61 3.78
N ARG A 45 -9.24 12.56 3.95
CA ARG A 45 -10.18 12.55 2.81
C ARG A 45 -10.03 13.82 1.97
N ASP A 46 -10.05 14.98 2.62
CA ASP A 46 -9.99 16.26 1.94
C ASP A 46 -8.63 16.44 1.24
N PHE A 47 -7.53 15.95 1.82
CA PHE A 47 -6.23 15.88 1.14
C PHE A 47 -6.30 15.20 -0.23
N TRP A 48 -6.94 14.03 -0.35
CA TRP A 48 -7.03 13.33 -1.63
C TRP A 48 -7.83 14.12 -2.68
N ILE A 49 -8.93 14.74 -2.25
CA ILE A 49 -9.76 15.59 -3.10
C ILE A 49 -8.96 16.82 -3.56
N ASP A 50 -8.23 17.47 -2.66
CA ASP A 50 -7.38 18.64 -2.95
C ASP A 50 -6.18 18.29 -3.86
N GLN A 51 -5.71 17.04 -3.82
CA GLN A 51 -4.72 16.52 -4.77
C GLN A 51 -5.32 16.17 -6.15
N GLY A 52 -6.64 16.32 -6.33
CA GLY A 52 -7.34 16.06 -7.59
C GLY A 52 -7.73 14.60 -7.81
N PHE A 53 -7.68 13.76 -6.77
CA PHE A 53 -8.12 12.37 -6.87
C PHE A 53 -9.61 12.24 -6.57
N GLU A 54 -10.31 11.48 -7.39
CA GLU A 54 -11.62 10.93 -7.03
C GLU A 54 -11.46 9.79 -6.03
N LEU A 55 -12.44 9.60 -5.13
CA LEU A 55 -12.43 8.53 -4.14
C LEU A 55 -13.45 7.44 -4.53
N THR A 56 -12.96 6.21 -4.71
CA THR A 56 -13.79 5.04 -5.02
C THR A 56 -14.26 4.29 -3.76
N GLU A 57 -13.57 4.50 -2.63
CA GLU A 57 -13.93 3.91 -1.33
C GLU A 57 -13.71 4.92 -0.21
N THR A 58 -14.69 5.07 0.67
CA THR A 58 -14.64 5.96 1.85
C THR A 58 -15.25 5.28 3.08
N ASN A 59 -14.57 4.26 3.60
CA ASN A 59 -15.07 3.47 4.73
C ASN A 59 -14.46 3.92 6.07
N ALA A 60 -15.13 4.88 6.73
CA ALA A 60 -14.70 5.42 8.02
C ALA A 60 -14.66 4.36 9.14
N ARG A 61 -15.54 3.34 9.08
CA ARG A 61 -15.65 2.30 10.12
C ARG A 61 -14.36 1.50 10.25
N VAL A 62 -13.77 1.13 9.11
CA VAL A 62 -12.50 0.38 9.06
C VAL A 62 -11.29 1.29 8.84
N GLY A 63 -11.51 2.59 8.66
CA GLY A 63 -10.45 3.58 8.45
C GLY A 63 -9.78 3.45 7.09
N VAL A 64 -10.52 3.19 6.00
CA VAL A 64 -9.96 3.01 4.65
C VAL A 64 -10.52 4.02 3.63
N LEU A 65 -9.61 4.75 2.97
CA LEU A 65 -9.87 5.60 1.81
C LEU A 65 -9.17 5.00 0.59
N GLN A 66 -9.79 5.02 -0.58
CA GLN A 66 -9.17 4.58 -1.82
C GLN A 66 -9.47 5.55 -2.96
N THR A 67 -8.44 5.95 -3.70
CA THR A 67 -8.59 6.80 -4.89
C THR A 67 -9.09 6.01 -6.09
N ASP A 68 -9.54 6.69 -7.14
CA ASP A 68 -9.57 6.09 -8.46
C ASP A 68 -8.15 5.98 -9.07
N TRP A 69 -8.04 5.28 -10.19
CA TRP A 69 -6.84 5.25 -11.02
C TRP A 69 -6.61 6.63 -11.64
N ALA A 70 -5.51 7.29 -11.28
CA ALA A 70 -5.03 8.48 -11.98
C ALA A 70 -4.20 8.04 -13.19
N GLU A 71 -4.58 8.49 -14.38
CA GLU A 71 -3.79 8.32 -15.61
C GLU A 71 -2.74 9.43 -15.69
N ASP A 72 -1.46 9.08 -15.70
CA ASP A 72 -0.40 10.04 -16.03
C ASP A 72 -0.29 10.14 -17.56
N ARG A 73 -1.22 10.89 -18.16
CA ARG A 73 -1.20 11.19 -19.58
C ARG A 73 -0.36 12.44 -19.78
N ALA A 74 0.92 12.26 -20.12
CA ALA A 74 1.67 13.34 -20.76
C ALA A 74 0.94 13.68 -22.08
N GLU A 75 0.11 14.71 -22.06
CA GLU A 75 -0.52 15.27 -23.25
C GLU A 75 0.59 15.72 -24.21
N ILE A 76 0.87 14.92 -25.23
CA ILE A 76 1.73 15.36 -26.33
C ILE A 76 0.94 16.39 -27.13
N PRO A 77 1.36 17.67 -27.18
CA PRO A 77 0.64 18.69 -27.93
C PRO A 77 0.59 18.29 -29.40
N ALA A 78 -0.62 18.27 -29.96
CA ALA A 78 -0.86 18.05 -31.38
C ALA A 78 -0.38 19.29 -32.17
N GLY A 79 0.93 19.44 -32.35
CA GLY A 79 1.49 20.63 -32.98
C GLY A 79 3.00 20.61 -33.10
N GLY A 80 3.53 19.73 -33.95
CA GLY A 80 4.93 19.78 -34.39
C GLY A 80 5.59 18.40 -34.43
N ILE A 81 6.07 17.99 -35.62
CA ILE A 81 6.86 16.77 -35.89
C ILE A 81 6.08 15.43 -35.84
N GLY A 82 4.77 15.46 -36.15
CA GLY A 82 3.87 14.29 -36.12
C GLY A 82 4.03 13.22 -37.22
N LYS A 83 5.17 13.09 -37.91
CA LYS A 83 5.34 12.04 -38.95
C LYS A 83 6.62 11.20 -38.86
N LEU A 84 7.55 11.53 -37.97
CA LEU A 84 8.80 10.76 -37.81
C LEU A 84 8.98 10.13 -36.41
N LEU A 85 8.08 10.44 -35.46
CA LEU A 85 8.13 10.01 -34.06
C LEU A 85 7.06 8.97 -33.67
N GLY A 86 6.37 8.35 -34.64
CA GLY A 86 5.38 7.29 -34.41
C GLY A 86 5.94 5.95 -33.89
N LYS A 87 7.10 5.96 -33.21
CA LYS A 87 7.81 4.76 -32.71
C LYS A 87 8.21 4.82 -31.23
N LEU A 88 7.83 5.86 -30.50
CA LEU A 88 8.03 5.94 -29.06
C LEU A 88 6.67 6.14 -28.38
N TYR A 89 5.90 5.06 -28.33
CA TYR A 89 4.79 4.95 -27.38
C TYR A 89 5.39 4.92 -25.98
N SER A 90 5.37 6.05 -25.27
CA SER A 90 5.61 6.05 -23.83
C SER A 90 4.54 5.17 -23.21
N ALA A 91 4.91 4.05 -22.57
CA ALA A 91 3.96 3.22 -21.86
C ALA A 91 3.21 4.08 -20.84
N SER A 92 1.89 4.20 -20.99
CA SER A 92 1.07 4.94 -20.05
C SER A 92 1.07 4.21 -18.70
N PHE A 93 1.11 4.97 -17.60
CA PHE A 93 0.99 4.43 -16.24
C PHE A 93 -0.32 4.88 -15.60
N ARG A 94 -0.88 4.03 -14.74
CA ARG A 94 -1.98 4.40 -13.85
C ARG A 94 -1.63 4.10 -12.42
N ASP A 95 -1.92 5.05 -11.55
CA ASP A 95 -1.62 4.94 -10.13
C ASP A 95 -2.89 5.06 -9.30
N LYS A 96 -2.99 4.20 -8.29
CA LYS A 96 -4.08 4.21 -7.32
C LYS A 96 -3.49 4.14 -5.92
N TYR A 97 -4.06 4.91 -5.01
CA TYR A 97 -3.62 4.96 -3.63
C TYR A 97 -4.71 4.48 -2.70
N ARG A 98 -4.30 3.73 -1.67
CA ARG A 98 -5.13 3.41 -0.52
C ARG A 98 -4.52 4.03 0.72
N THR A 99 -5.33 4.72 1.51
CA THR A 99 -4.93 5.20 2.84
C THR A 99 -5.65 4.41 3.90
N ARG A 100 -4.90 3.95 4.90
CA ARG A 100 -5.43 3.23 6.06
C ARG A 100 -5.07 3.99 7.33
N LEU A 101 -6.07 4.30 8.14
CA LEU A 101 -5.92 4.95 9.44
C LEU A 101 -6.13 3.91 10.54
N GLU A 102 -5.24 3.86 11.53
CA GLU A 102 -5.35 3.01 12.72
C GLU A 102 -5.27 3.85 13.98
N ARG A 103 -5.99 3.46 15.04
CA ARG A 103 -5.67 3.96 16.38
C ARG A 103 -4.22 3.58 16.67
N GLY A 104 -3.42 4.57 17.06
CA GLY A 104 -2.01 4.40 17.28
C GLY A 104 -1.71 3.59 18.53
N SER A 105 -0.47 3.15 18.64
CA SER A 105 0.00 2.37 19.80
C SER A 105 0.00 3.17 21.12
N SER A 106 -0.18 4.48 21.05
CA SER A 106 -0.33 5.37 22.20
C SER A 106 -1.73 6.00 22.19
N PRO A 107 -2.40 6.11 23.35
CA PRO A 107 -3.71 6.76 23.44
C PRO A 107 -3.69 8.17 22.83
N GLY A 108 -4.76 8.56 22.13
CA GLY A 108 -4.84 9.88 21.50
C GLY A 108 -4.01 10.05 20.23
N THR A 109 -3.50 8.95 19.64
CA THR A 109 -2.75 9.00 18.39
C THR A 109 -3.41 8.20 17.28
N THR A 110 -3.16 8.60 16.03
CA THR A 110 -3.59 7.91 14.82
C THR A 110 -2.38 7.60 13.94
N GLU A 111 -2.23 6.34 13.54
CA GLU A 111 -1.25 5.87 12.57
C GLU A 111 -1.88 5.94 11.15
N ILE A 112 -1.21 6.58 10.19
CA ILE A 112 -1.70 6.78 8.82
C ILE A 112 -0.73 6.14 7.82
N TYR A 113 -1.22 5.14 7.10
CA TYR A 113 -0.49 4.35 6.12
C TYR A 113 -0.97 4.70 4.71
N VAL A 114 -0.06 4.79 3.74
CA VAL A 114 -0.39 4.95 2.32
C VAL A 114 0.24 3.80 1.55
N ALA A 115 -0.57 3.11 0.74
CA ALA A 115 -0.15 2.05 -0.16
C ALA A 115 -0.41 2.44 -1.62
N HIS A 116 0.51 2.10 -2.50
CA HIS A 116 0.42 2.38 -3.94
C HIS A 116 0.12 1.11 -4.73
N ARG A 117 -0.73 1.21 -5.75
CA ARG A 117 -0.92 0.19 -6.78
C ARG A 117 -0.76 0.82 -8.15
N GLY A 118 -0.07 0.13 -9.04
CA GLY A 118 0.21 0.60 -10.39
C GLY A 118 -0.32 -0.32 -11.48
N LEU A 119 -0.68 0.26 -12.63
CA LEU A 119 -0.82 -0.42 -13.90
C LEU A 119 0.14 0.18 -14.92
N ARG A 120 0.62 -0.66 -15.84
CA ARG A 120 1.37 -0.25 -17.03
C ARG A 120 0.63 -0.70 -18.29
N GLU A 121 0.67 0.12 -19.31
CA GLU A 121 0.14 -0.23 -20.63
C GLU A 121 1.09 -1.21 -21.34
N VAL A 122 0.55 -2.32 -21.84
CA VAL A 122 1.27 -3.34 -22.62
C VAL A 122 0.55 -3.60 -23.92
N ILE A 123 1.30 -3.87 -24.99
CA ILE A 123 0.72 -4.26 -26.28
C ILE A 123 0.26 -5.71 -26.18
N THR A 124 -1.04 -5.94 -26.37
CA THR A 124 -1.64 -7.28 -26.27
C THR A 124 -1.68 -7.99 -27.61
N GLU A 125 -1.88 -7.25 -28.71
CA GLU A 125 -1.89 -7.77 -30.08
C GLU A 125 -1.41 -6.71 -31.09
N GLY A 126 -0.68 -7.13 -32.11
CA GLY A 126 -0.25 -6.28 -33.24
C GLY A 126 1.27 -6.21 -33.43
N GLY A 127 1.74 -6.69 -34.58
CA GLY A 127 3.11 -6.59 -35.06
C GLY A 127 3.10 -6.36 -36.57
N GLY A 128 2.87 -5.13 -37.00
CA GLY A 128 2.70 -4.75 -38.41
C GLY A 128 1.88 -3.48 -38.58
N THR A 129 1.58 -3.07 -39.82
CA THR A 129 0.83 -1.86 -40.22
C THR A 129 -0.65 -1.82 -39.79
N GLU A 130 -1.04 -2.58 -38.76
CA GLU A 130 -2.39 -2.61 -38.20
C GLU A 130 -2.44 -1.95 -36.82
N THR A 131 -3.64 -1.52 -36.42
CA THR A 131 -3.94 -0.89 -35.12
C THR A 131 -3.44 -1.74 -33.96
N VAL A 132 -2.57 -1.16 -33.14
CA VAL A 132 -2.02 -1.77 -31.92
C VAL A 132 -3.14 -1.85 -30.86
N GLN A 133 -3.43 -3.06 -30.38
CA GLN A 133 -4.29 -3.22 -29.20
C GLN A 133 -3.43 -3.18 -27.94
N THR A 134 -3.85 -2.36 -26.97
CA THR A 134 -3.18 -2.25 -25.67
C THR A 134 -4.07 -2.75 -24.54
N GLY A 135 -3.43 -3.32 -23.53
CA GLY A 135 -4.05 -3.77 -22.29
C GLY A 135 -3.28 -3.24 -21.09
N TRP A 136 -3.91 -3.30 -19.92
CA TRP A 136 -3.29 -2.89 -18.67
C TRP A 136 -2.79 -4.10 -17.90
N GLU A 137 -1.50 -4.12 -17.58
CA GLU A 137 -0.87 -5.12 -16.73
C GLU A 137 -0.53 -4.49 -15.37
N THR A 138 -0.68 -5.25 -14.29
CA THR A 138 -0.25 -4.81 -12.95
C THR A 138 1.26 -4.62 -12.92
N ARG A 139 1.72 -3.61 -12.17
CA ARG A 139 3.13 -3.44 -11.83
C ARG A 139 3.31 -3.49 -10.31
N PRO A 140 4.51 -3.81 -9.82
CA PRO A 140 4.80 -3.76 -8.40
C PRO A 140 4.45 -2.39 -7.79
N SER A 141 4.03 -2.43 -6.54
CA SER A 141 3.85 -1.24 -5.70
C SER A 141 5.15 -0.42 -5.64
N ASP A 142 5.05 0.90 -5.54
CA ASP A 142 6.20 1.81 -5.61
C ASP A 142 6.35 2.54 -4.26
N PRO A 143 7.33 2.13 -3.42
CA PRO A 143 7.56 2.76 -2.13
C PRO A 143 8.01 4.22 -2.20
N GLY A 144 8.47 4.69 -3.37
CA GLY A 144 8.83 6.08 -3.63
C GLY A 144 7.58 6.94 -3.81
N LEU A 145 6.60 6.45 -4.57
CA LEU A 145 5.29 7.11 -4.70
C LEU A 145 4.52 7.14 -3.38
N GLU A 146 4.56 6.04 -2.60
CA GLU A 146 4.02 6.01 -1.23
C GLU A 146 4.67 7.08 -0.33
N ALA A 147 6.00 7.19 -0.39
CA ALA A 147 6.75 8.19 0.37
C ALA A 147 6.42 9.62 -0.07
N GLU A 148 6.25 9.86 -1.38
CA GLU A 148 5.87 11.18 -1.87
C GLU A 148 4.49 11.59 -1.37
N MET A 149 3.51 10.69 -1.45
CA MET A 149 2.14 10.98 -0.99
C MET A 149 2.09 11.19 0.52
N LEU A 150 2.84 10.40 1.31
CA LEU A 150 2.97 10.62 2.75
C LEU A 150 3.59 12.00 3.07
N ALA A 151 4.61 12.43 2.33
CA ALA A 151 5.22 13.74 2.53
C ALA A 151 4.24 14.88 2.19
N ARG A 152 3.46 14.75 1.12
CA ARG A 152 2.42 15.73 0.76
C ARG A 152 1.30 15.76 1.80
N LEU A 153 0.87 14.60 2.29
CA LEU A 153 -0.13 14.49 3.35
C LEU A 153 0.38 15.13 4.64
N MET A 154 1.63 14.91 5.02
CA MET A 154 2.24 15.54 6.19
C MET A 154 2.16 17.09 6.11
N VAL A 155 2.47 17.67 4.95
CA VAL A 155 2.33 19.12 4.72
C VAL A 155 0.86 19.56 4.84
N SER A 156 -0.05 18.83 4.20
CA SER A 156 -1.50 19.13 4.22
C SER A 156 -2.12 19.05 5.62
N LEU A 157 -1.64 18.14 6.47
CA LEU A 157 -2.12 17.99 7.85
C LEU A 157 -1.65 19.10 8.81
N GLY A 158 -0.93 20.10 8.30
CA GLY A 158 -0.52 21.28 9.07
C GLY A 158 0.93 21.24 9.54
N ALA A 159 1.79 20.42 8.93
CA ALA A 159 3.21 20.64 9.08
C ALA A 159 3.57 22.00 8.43
N GLU A 160 4.03 22.97 9.21
CA GLU A 160 4.56 24.27 8.73
C GLU A 160 5.84 24.11 7.86
N ASP A 161 6.25 22.88 7.63
CA ASP A 161 7.41 22.50 6.85
C ASP A 161 7.26 22.83 5.37
N SER A 162 8.37 23.25 4.76
CA SER A 162 8.47 23.24 3.30
C SER A 162 8.33 21.81 2.77
N LYS A 163 7.73 21.65 1.58
CA LYS A 163 7.60 20.35 0.89
C LYS A 163 8.91 19.57 0.84
N SER A 164 10.06 20.25 0.74
CA SER A 164 11.40 19.63 0.79
C SER A 164 11.70 18.95 2.12
N GLN A 165 11.44 19.61 3.25
CA GLN A 165 11.69 19.06 4.59
C GLN A 165 10.77 17.87 4.89
N ALA A 166 9.50 17.92 4.46
CA ALA A 166 8.60 16.78 4.57
C ALA A 166 9.10 15.57 3.75
N ARG A 167 9.59 15.81 2.52
CA ARG A 167 10.19 14.77 1.68
C ARG A 167 11.41 14.15 2.34
N GLU A 168 12.31 14.94 2.92
CA GLU A 168 13.48 14.42 3.66
C GLU A 168 13.06 13.60 4.89
N ARG A 169 12.02 14.03 5.62
CA ARG A 169 11.47 13.30 6.76
C ARG A 169 10.72 12.03 6.39
N VAL A 170 10.25 11.87 5.15
CA VAL A 170 9.71 10.59 4.69
C VAL A 170 10.75 9.74 3.93
N ALA A 171 11.77 10.37 3.35
CA ALA A 171 12.87 9.68 2.69
C ALA A 171 13.64 8.80 3.68
N GLY A 172 13.53 7.48 3.51
CA GLY A 172 14.25 6.48 4.30
C GLY A 172 15.25 5.72 3.46
N ALA A 173 16.14 4.97 4.14
CA ALA A 173 17.06 4.02 3.50
C ALA A 173 16.33 3.01 2.61
N GLU A 174 17.09 2.34 1.73
CA GLU A 174 16.51 1.35 0.81
C GLU A 174 15.70 0.28 1.56
N PRO A 175 14.49 -0.05 1.08
CA PRO A 175 13.64 -1.06 1.71
C PRO A 175 14.35 -2.42 1.75
N ARG A 176 14.45 -3.05 2.92
CA ARG A 176 14.84 -4.46 3.03
C ARG A 176 13.58 -5.31 3.20
N PRO A 177 13.34 -6.33 2.36
CA PRO A 177 12.14 -7.15 2.49
C PRO A 177 12.12 -7.93 3.80
N PRO A 178 10.95 -8.01 4.48
CA PRO A 178 10.78 -8.92 5.59
C PRO A 178 11.06 -10.33 5.13
N ARG A 179 11.66 -11.15 5.99
CA ARG A 179 11.87 -12.56 5.70
C ARG A 179 10.56 -13.30 5.89
N ALA A 180 9.83 -13.42 4.80
CA ALA A 180 8.61 -14.21 4.71
C ALA A 180 8.88 -15.54 4.01
N ARG A 181 8.34 -16.63 4.54
CA ARG A 181 8.45 -17.98 3.96
C ARG A 181 7.11 -18.69 3.97
N LEU A 182 6.71 -19.23 2.82
CA LEU A 182 5.59 -20.15 2.76
C LEU A 182 6.03 -21.50 3.33
N ILE A 183 5.27 -21.99 4.31
CA ILE A 183 5.51 -23.27 4.97
C ILE A 183 4.22 -24.11 4.96
N ASP A 184 4.38 -25.41 5.14
CA ASP A 184 3.29 -26.28 5.58
C ASP A 184 3.42 -26.43 7.10
N ALA A 185 2.36 -26.11 7.83
CA ALA A 185 2.30 -26.32 9.27
C ALA A 185 1.09 -27.19 9.55
N ASP A 186 1.31 -28.40 10.07
CA ASP A 186 0.25 -29.35 10.46
C ASP A 186 -0.74 -29.70 9.32
N GLY A 187 -0.25 -29.84 8.08
CA GLY A 187 -1.07 -30.22 6.92
C GLY A 187 -1.86 -29.07 6.30
N ALA A 188 -1.61 -27.83 6.72
CA ALA A 188 -2.22 -26.64 6.16
C ALA A 188 -1.16 -25.58 5.85
N PRO A 189 -1.35 -24.76 4.79
CA PRO A 189 -0.40 -23.73 4.43
C PRO A 189 -0.35 -22.63 5.52
N ALA A 190 0.82 -22.03 5.68
CA ALA A 190 1.03 -20.83 6.48
C ALA A 190 2.14 -19.97 5.85
N LEU A 191 2.16 -18.71 6.25
CA LEU A 191 3.25 -17.79 5.94
C LEU A 191 3.96 -17.45 7.25
N GLU A 192 5.22 -17.87 7.36
CA GLU A 192 6.07 -17.56 8.51
C GLU A 192 6.82 -16.26 8.26
N LEU A 193 6.75 -15.35 9.21
CA LEU A 193 7.41 -14.06 9.21
C LEU A 193 8.44 -14.05 10.32
N ASP A 194 9.71 -13.76 9.99
CA ASP A 194 10.82 -13.56 10.95
C ASP A 194 10.66 -12.20 11.68
N GLU A 195 9.49 -12.02 12.28
CA GLU A 195 9.01 -10.76 12.80
C GLU A 195 8.11 -10.97 14.01
N ARG A 196 8.31 -10.16 15.05
CA ARG A 196 7.41 -10.14 16.20
C ARG A 196 6.02 -9.62 15.81
N PHE A 197 5.00 -10.08 16.53
CA PHE A 197 3.58 -9.82 16.25
C PHE A 197 3.27 -8.36 15.89
N ALA A 198 3.75 -7.40 16.68
CA ALA A 198 3.43 -5.99 16.49
C ALA A 198 3.89 -5.45 15.12
N ARG A 199 4.98 -5.98 14.59
CA ARG A 199 5.52 -5.65 13.27
C ARG A 199 4.88 -6.50 12.18
N ALA A 200 4.75 -7.81 12.41
CA ALA A 200 4.03 -8.74 11.54
C ALA A 200 2.61 -8.27 11.19
N TRP A 201 1.89 -7.72 12.18
CA TRP A 201 0.59 -7.07 12.00
C TRP A 201 0.64 -5.96 10.96
N ARG A 202 1.56 -4.99 11.14
CA ARG A 202 1.68 -3.83 10.25
C ARG A 202 2.08 -4.24 8.82
N ILE A 203 3.06 -5.12 8.66
CA ILE A 203 3.49 -5.58 7.32
C ILE A 203 2.39 -6.38 6.63
N THR A 204 1.61 -7.19 7.37
CA THR A 204 0.48 -7.93 6.80
C THR A 204 -0.63 -6.97 6.36
N GLY A 205 -0.92 -5.94 7.16
CA GLY A 205 -1.85 -4.88 6.76
C GLY A 205 -1.41 -4.16 5.48
N LEU A 206 -0.13 -3.81 5.35
CA LEU A 206 0.40 -3.19 4.13
C LEU A 206 0.35 -4.13 2.92
N ALA A 207 0.68 -5.42 3.10
CA ALA A 207 0.59 -6.43 2.05
C ALA A 207 -0.86 -6.61 1.56
N LEU A 208 -1.84 -6.58 2.47
CA LEU A 208 -3.25 -6.59 2.12
C LEU A 208 -3.66 -5.35 1.31
N ASP A 209 -3.17 -4.17 1.70
CA ASP A 209 -3.44 -2.92 1.00
C ASP A 209 -2.87 -2.91 -0.43
N ARG A 210 -1.58 -3.28 -0.58
CA ARG A 210 -0.90 -3.37 -1.87
C ARG A 210 -1.49 -4.44 -2.77
N GLY A 211 -1.81 -5.60 -2.18
CA GLY A 211 -2.47 -6.71 -2.87
C GLY A 211 -3.94 -6.45 -3.25
N GLY A 212 -4.51 -5.30 -2.86
CA GLY A 212 -5.87 -4.89 -3.23
C GLY A 212 -6.99 -5.62 -2.49
N PHE A 213 -6.69 -6.27 -1.36
CA PHE A 213 -7.68 -7.01 -0.58
C PHE A 213 -8.73 -6.07 0.01
N THR A 214 -10.01 -6.45 -0.04
CA THR A 214 -11.05 -5.72 0.70
C THR A 214 -11.03 -6.17 2.16
N VAL A 215 -10.57 -5.31 3.07
CA VAL A 215 -10.61 -5.55 4.51
C VAL A 215 -11.94 -5.02 5.05
N GLU A 216 -12.79 -5.92 5.54
CA GLU A 216 -14.11 -5.57 6.07
C GLU A 216 -14.09 -5.22 7.56
N ASP A 217 -13.12 -5.77 8.28
CA ASP A 217 -12.89 -5.49 9.69
C ASP A 217 -11.48 -5.97 10.08
N ARG A 218 -10.99 -5.55 11.25
CA ARG A 218 -9.74 -6.01 11.83
C ARG A 218 -9.81 -5.92 13.34
N ASN A 219 -9.23 -6.91 14.01
CA ASN A 219 -9.07 -6.94 15.44
C ASN A 219 -7.61 -7.25 15.77
N ARG A 220 -6.87 -6.22 16.18
CA ARG A 220 -5.45 -6.35 16.52
C ARG A 220 -5.24 -7.19 17.76
N ASP A 221 -6.12 -7.08 18.75
CA ASP A 221 -6.02 -7.84 20.00
C ASP A 221 -6.21 -9.34 19.77
N GLN A 222 -7.09 -9.70 18.83
CA GLN A 222 -7.28 -11.08 18.38
C GLN A 222 -6.29 -11.50 17.28
N GLY A 223 -5.53 -10.57 16.73
CA GLY A 223 -4.62 -10.81 15.61
C GLY A 223 -5.33 -11.26 14.33
N VAL A 224 -6.51 -10.71 14.02
CA VAL A 224 -7.29 -11.11 12.83
C VAL A 224 -7.63 -9.93 11.94
N TYR A 225 -7.37 -10.08 10.63
CA TYR A 225 -8.01 -9.27 9.58
C TYR A 225 -9.15 -10.06 8.95
N TYR A 226 -10.31 -9.44 8.78
CA TYR A 226 -11.44 -10.02 8.06
C TYR A 226 -11.43 -9.49 6.63
N VAL A 227 -11.21 -10.38 5.67
CA VAL A 227 -11.05 -10.00 4.26
C VAL A 227 -12.11 -10.65 3.40
N ARG A 228 -12.60 -9.89 2.42
CA ARG A 228 -13.45 -10.43 1.37
C ARG A 228 -12.56 -10.81 0.19
N TYR A 229 -12.61 -12.09 -0.20
CA TYR A 229 -11.81 -12.62 -1.29
C TYR A 229 -12.70 -13.32 -2.31
N ARG A 230 -12.50 -12.98 -3.58
CA ARG A 230 -13.10 -13.67 -4.72
C ARG A 230 -11.98 -14.39 -5.48
N PRO A 231 -11.97 -15.73 -5.52
CA PRO A 231 -11.03 -16.45 -6.36
C PRO A 231 -11.33 -16.13 -7.83
N ALA A 232 -10.36 -15.59 -8.56
CA ALA A 232 -10.49 -15.44 -10.00
C ALA A 232 -10.51 -16.83 -10.67
N PRO A 233 -11.31 -17.06 -11.72
CA PRO A 233 -11.16 -18.25 -12.55
C PRO A 233 -9.71 -18.33 -13.06
N ALA A 234 -9.15 -19.53 -13.11
CA ALA A 234 -7.78 -19.74 -13.56
C ALA A 234 -7.60 -19.17 -14.97
N ALA A 235 -6.83 -18.09 -15.12
CA ALA A 235 -6.56 -17.50 -16.42
C ALA A 235 -5.77 -18.50 -17.27
N LYS A 236 -6.30 -18.85 -18.45
CA LYS A 236 -5.56 -19.59 -19.46
C LYS A 236 -4.58 -18.62 -20.14
N ARG A 237 -3.28 -18.88 -19.94
CA ARG A 237 -2.13 -18.28 -20.63
C ARG A 237 -2.10 -16.74 -20.62
N GLY A 238 -1.58 -16.20 -19.52
CA GLY A 238 -0.98 -14.87 -19.41
C GLY A 238 -0.11 -14.89 -18.15
N GLY A 239 1.07 -14.28 -18.16
CA GLY A 239 2.09 -14.41 -17.11
C GLY A 239 1.59 -14.17 -15.68
N PHE A 240 2.41 -14.53 -14.68
CA PHE A 240 2.09 -14.59 -13.24
C PHE A 240 1.41 -13.34 -12.65
N LEU A 241 1.52 -12.17 -13.30
CA LEU A 241 0.85 -10.91 -12.95
C LEU A 241 -0.65 -10.85 -13.30
N SER A 242 -1.13 -11.73 -14.20
CA SER A 242 -2.55 -11.86 -14.55
C SER A 242 -3.42 -12.30 -13.37
N SER A 243 -2.83 -12.98 -12.38
CA SER A 243 -3.53 -13.47 -11.20
C SER A 243 -3.85 -12.39 -10.16
N LEU A 244 -3.31 -11.17 -10.34
CA LEU A 244 -3.55 -9.95 -9.55
C LEU A 244 -4.55 -8.98 -10.24
N ALA A 245 -4.97 -9.25 -11.47
CA ALA A 245 -5.87 -8.38 -12.25
C ALA A 245 -7.37 -8.54 -11.92
N PHE A 246 -7.74 -9.43 -11.00
CA PHE A 246 -9.14 -9.79 -10.70
C PHE A 246 -9.89 -8.82 -9.78
N TRP A 247 -9.19 -7.84 -9.19
CA TRP A 247 -9.79 -6.79 -8.36
C TRP A 247 -10.41 -5.65 -9.19
N ARG A 248 -10.40 -5.75 -10.52
CA ARG A 248 -10.71 -4.65 -11.44
C ARG A 248 -12.20 -4.47 -11.75
N ASP A 249 -13.09 -5.33 -11.26
CA ASP A 249 -14.52 -5.19 -11.55
C ASP A 249 -15.35 -4.85 -10.31
N ASN A 250 -15.96 -3.65 -10.37
CA ASN A 250 -16.94 -3.13 -9.42
C ASN A 250 -18.26 -3.92 -9.45
N ALA A 251 -18.88 -4.01 -8.26
CA ALA A 251 -20.32 -4.10 -8.02
C ALA A 251 -21.14 -5.23 -8.70
N GLY A 252 -20.95 -6.47 -8.23
CA GLY A 252 -21.97 -7.52 -8.26
C GLY A 252 -21.96 -8.26 -6.92
N GLN A 253 -23.11 -8.42 -6.26
CA GLN A 253 -23.21 -8.89 -4.87
C GLN A 253 -23.10 -10.42 -4.66
N ASP A 254 -22.87 -11.22 -5.70
CA ASP A 254 -22.81 -12.68 -5.55
C ASP A 254 -21.39 -13.25 -5.81
N GLU A 255 -20.95 -14.16 -4.92
CA GLU A 255 -19.75 -15.03 -4.93
C GLU A 255 -18.46 -14.60 -4.17
N ALA A 256 -18.37 -13.42 -3.57
CA ALA A 256 -17.19 -13.07 -2.76
C ALA A 256 -17.32 -13.62 -1.32
N LYS A 257 -16.41 -14.51 -0.88
CA LYS A 257 -16.45 -15.12 0.46
C LYS A 257 -15.57 -14.34 1.44
N ARG A 258 -16.00 -14.29 2.70
CA ARG A 258 -15.20 -13.76 3.81
C ARG A 258 -14.17 -14.81 4.24
N TYR A 259 -12.96 -14.38 4.56
CA TYR A 259 -11.92 -15.18 5.19
C TYR A 259 -11.30 -14.38 6.34
N GLN A 260 -10.63 -15.08 7.24
CA GLN A 260 -9.87 -14.45 8.32
C GLN A 260 -8.38 -14.67 8.05
N ILE A 261 -7.60 -13.60 8.03
CA ILE A 261 -6.13 -13.65 8.03
C ILE A 261 -5.70 -13.53 9.48
N ALA A 262 -5.35 -14.65 10.10
CA ALA A 262 -5.00 -14.71 11.50
C ALA A 262 -3.48 -14.76 11.68
N LEU A 263 -2.97 -13.88 12.54
CA LEU A 263 -1.58 -13.79 12.93
C LEU A 263 -1.39 -14.43 14.30
N VAL A 264 -0.56 -15.45 14.38
CA VAL A 264 -0.30 -16.24 15.58
C VAL A 264 1.17 -16.07 15.95
N SER A 265 1.43 -15.58 17.17
CA SER A 265 2.80 -15.45 17.68
C SER A 265 3.45 -16.82 17.88
N ALA A 266 4.69 -16.98 17.44
CA ALA A 266 5.48 -18.19 17.55
C ALA A 266 6.89 -17.85 18.06
N GLY A 267 6.99 -17.32 19.28
CA GLY A 267 8.26 -16.84 19.84
C GLY A 267 8.66 -15.49 19.24
N GLU A 268 9.82 -15.45 18.58
CA GLU A 268 10.33 -14.25 17.88
C GLU A 268 9.72 -14.08 16.48
N GLU A 269 9.03 -15.11 15.98
CA GLU A 269 8.40 -15.15 14.67
C GLU A 269 6.87 -15.01 14.80
N THR A 270 6.21 -14.70 13.68
CA THR A 270 4.74 -14.68 13.60
C THR A 270 4.28 -15.50 12.40
N ARG A 271 3.30 -16.38 12.62
CA ARG A 271 2.68 -17.17 11.56
C ARG A 271 1.37 -16.57 11.12
N VAL A 272 1.24 -16.30 9.82
CA VAL A 272 0.00 -15.89 9.18
C VAL A 272 -0.68 -17.12 8.61
N VAL A 273 -1.94 -17.34 9.00
CA VAL A 273 -2.78 -18.43 8.50
C VAL A 273 -4.09 -17.88 7.97
N VAL A 274 -4.72 -18.60 7.05
CA VAL A 274 -6.06 -18.29 6.58
C VAL A 274 -7.05 -19.19 7.31
N ARG A 275 -8.11 -18.61 7.85
CA ARG A 275 -9.25 -19.34 8.42
C ARG A 275 -10.50 -19.07 7.61
N GLU A 276 -11.38 -20.06 7.58
CA GLU A 276 -12.73 -19.96 7.01
C GLU A 276 -13.59 -18.98 7.83
N PRO A 277 -14.77 -18.55 7.33
CA PRO A 277 -15.72 -17.76 8.11
C PRO A 277 -16.04 -18.36 9.49
N SER A 278 -16.04 -19.69 9.60
CA SER A 278 -16.26 -20.44 10.84
C SER A 278 -15.14 -20.25 11.88
N GLY A 279 -13.99 -19.71 11.48
CA GLY A 279 -12.79 -19.59 12.32
C GLY A 279 -11.87 -20.81 12.28
N GLU A 280 -12.23 -21.86 11.56
CA GLU A 280 -11.39 -23.04 11.37
C GLU A 280 -10.27 -22.76 10.37
N ARG A 281 -9.09 -23.36 10.62
CA ARG A 281 -7.94 -23.19 9.74
C ARG A 281 -8.24 -23.79 8.35
N SER A 282 -7.99 -23.03 7.30
CA SER A 282 -8.27 -23.44 5.93
C SER A 282 -7.04 -24.07 5.27
N ALA A 283 -7.21 -25.28 4.72
CA ALA A 283 -6.23 -25.94 3.86
C ALA A 283 -6.57 -25.81 2.36
N SER A 284 -7.57 -25.00 2.02
CA SER A 284 -8.10 -24.87 0.67
C SER A 284 -7.09 -24.29 -0.33
N GLU A 285 -7.30 -24.53 -1.63
CA GLU A 285 -6.54 -23.86 -2.70
C GLU A 285 -6.67 -22.33 -2.63
N THR A 286 -7.83 -21.83 -2.18
CA THR A 286 -8.05 -20.40 -1.94
C THR A 286 -7.13 -19.87 -0.86
N ALA A 287 -7.02 -20.56 0.29
CA ALA A 287 -6.08 -20.20 1.35
C ALA A 287 -4.63 -20.19 0.88
N ARG A 288 -4.22 -21.21 0.11
CA ARG A 288 -2.89 -21.27 -0.53
C ARG A 288 -2.65 -20.09 -1.47
N ARG A 289 -3.67 -19.67 -2.23
CA ARG A 289 -3.58 -18.51 -3.13
C ARG A 289 -3.47 -17.19 -2.35
N ILE A 290 -4.29 -16.99 -1.33
CA ILE A 290 -4.23 -15.80 -0.47
C ILE A 290 -2.84 -15.65 0.15
N LEU A 291 -2.29 -16.72 0.76
CA LEU A 291 -0.97 -16.67 1.38
C LEU A 291 0.15 -16.41 0.36
N ARG A 292 0.03 -16.92 -0.87
CA ARG A 292 0.96 -16.60 -1.96
C ARG A 292 0.93 -15.13 -2.35
N LEU A 293 -0.26 -14.55 -2.49
CA LEU A 293 -0.41 -13.12 -2.80
C LEU A 293 0.17 -12.25 -1.68
N LEU A 294 -0.09 -12.59 -0.42
CA LEU A 294 0.53 -11.90 0.72
C LEU A 294 2.06 -12.01 0.70
N HIS A 295 2.59 -13.19 0.40
CA HIS A 295 4.03 -13.41 0.31
C HIS A 295 4.67 -12.60 -0.83
N GLU A 296 3.99 -12.45 -1.96
CA GLU A 296 4.48 -11.62 -3.08
C GLU A 296 4.59 -10.14 -2.68
N GLU A 297 3.59 -9.60 -1.97
CA GLU A 297 3.60 -8.19 -1.53
C GLU A 297 4.55 -7.90 -0.36
N LEU A 298 5.11 -8.94 0.25
CA LEU A 298 6.10 -8.85 1.33
C LEU A 298 7.54 -9.01 0.84
N ARG A 299 7.77 -9.25 -0.46
CA ARG A 299 9.11 -9.34 -1.05
C ARG A 299 9.57 -8.01 -1.63
#